data_AF-A0A8B6BSI5-F1
#
_entry.id   AF-A0A8B6BSI5-F1
#
_cell.length_a   1.000
_cell.length_b   1.000
_cell.length_c   1.000
_cell.angle_alpha   90.00
_cell.angle_beta   90.00
_cell.angle_gamma   90.00
#
_symmetry.space_group_name_H-M   'P 1'
#
loop_
_entity.id
_entity.type
_entity.pdbx_description
1 polymer ?
#
loop_
_entity_poly.entity_id
_entity_poly.type
_entity_poly.pdbx_seq_one_letter_code
_entity_poly.pdbx_strand_id
1 'polypeptide(L)'
;MGPTHLQNFLAECNLPSITESTLRKKEKELSGQIKNVTIQSCNMAQREEKSLSTNGNIEASFDGGWQKRGSSWNYNSNTGHATFIGKETGKVLSFDLRSKTCKICEFHQNKKETVPEHECHLNWHGSSKSMEADMAVATAHRLKDDECEINVIHADNDASTTARLEVEFGNIQKKDDQNHVKKGLSTSLYNISKSYKELQKDETKQYILRCFMYAIKGGDNEDDIKIGLQRIVPHIFGSHENCKDADWCSYHQNPEKFMYKSLPNGKPLKSEGLKVELNNLVTKMIGRSNSLNDLGSTQSNESFNQLVSVKAPKSRHYGGSCSLQNRLSAAVLQKNEGYGYLSKINEAANLSPGEFTMAISAVRDQKMEKRKEKKNSKEYKVDRIQKKRNRNTNERKHLVREVKGFIDTMKVARKYIPKHDVENFKQQTLVKQFVGENYLAHNAIEDVDSLKTLYDSRLALLVKSDDVFGISYHNCMDSYSGLLSSKIVSRPVCIQLAKDGYFTNERIEKIAYIIARDWKIIAEKLNFSNYDISRIISSEDGLVRQAMRMLEMWRIVDAVVMTPESPLRKLCKISESLICVNALIEWLKEYEKNSNDNSSTD
;
A
#
# COMPACT_ATOMS: atom_id res chain seq x y z
N MET A 1 13.49 -17.44 -18.07
CA MET A 1 14.94 -17.25 -18.24
C MET A 1 15.15 -16.49 -19.55
N GLY A 2 16.02 -15.48 -19.59
CA GLY A 2 16.35 -14.80 -20.85
C GLY A 2 17.47 -15.55 -21.59
N PRO A 3 17.69 -15.31 -22.90
CA PRO A 3 18.73 -15.97 -23.70
C PRO A 3 20.11 -15.98 -23.04
N THR A 4 20.58 -14.83 -22.55
CA THR A 4 21.86 -14.67 -21.87
C THR A 4 21.99 -15.53 -20.62
N HIS A 5 20.93 -15.60 -19.79
CA HIS A 5 20.96 -16.42 -18.58
C HIS A 5 21.02 -17.92 -18.89
N LEU A 6 20.32 -18.36 -19.94
CA LEU A 6 20.37 -19.76 -20.37
C LEU A 6 21.75 -20.11 -20.93
N GLN A 7 22.32 -19.22 -21.74
CA GLN A 7 23.66 -19.39 -22.29
C GLN A 7 24.72 -19.48 -21.18
N ASN A 8 24.70 -18.56 -20.21
CA ASN A 8 25.63 -18.59 -19.08
C ASN A 8 25.47 -19.86 -18.26
N PHE A 9 24.23 -20.26 -17.94
CA PHE A 9 23.98 -21.48 -17.18
C PHE A 9 24.48 -22.75 -17.90
N LEU A 10 24.21 -22.87 -19.21
CA LEU A 10 24.71 -24.00 -20.00
C LEU A 10 26.23 -24.00 -20.07
N ALA A 11 26.85 -22.83 -20.27
CA ALA A 11 28.31 -22.70 -20.29
C ALA A 11 28.95 -23.05 -18.93
N GLU A 12 28.37 -22.61 -17.82
CA GLU A 12 28.79 -22.98 -16.44
C GLU A 12 28.69 -24.49 -16.20
N CYS A 13 27.67 -25.13 -16.75
CA CYS A 13 27.51 -26.58 -16.71
C CYS A 13 28.40 -27.34 -17.72
N ASN A 14 29.28 -26.64 -18.46
CA ASN A 14 30.08 -27.20 -19.56
C ASN A 14 29.22 -27.92 -20.63
N LEU A 15 28.03 -27.38 -20.90
CA LEU A 15 27.12 -27.83 -21.95
C LEU A 15 27.14 -26.86 -23.14
N PRO A 16 26.98 -27.35 -24.39
CA PRO A 16 26.87 -26.50 -25.56
C PRO A 16 25.79 -25.44 -25.38
N SER A 17 26.17 -24.16 -25.52
CA SER A 17 25.23 -23.06 -25.39
C SER A 17 24.47 -22.80 -26.70
N ILE A 18 23.22 -22.35 -26.58
CA ILE A 18 22.41 -21.95 -27.72
C ILE A 18 22.51 -20.42 -27.88
N THR A 19 22.85 -19.95 -29.07
CA THR A 19 22.95 -18.52 -29.36
C THR A 19 21.59 -17.83 -29.29
N GLU A 20 21.59 -16.54 -28.91
CA GLU A 20 20.36 -15.74 -28.87
C GLU A 20 19.66 -15.66 -30.22
N SER A 21 20.42 -15.58 -31.32
CA SER A 21 19.88 -15.58 -32.68
C SER A 21 19.07 -16.85 -32.98
N THR A 22 19.58 -18.01 -32.57
CA THR A 22 18.90 -19.30 -32.75
C THR A 22 17.63 -19.37 -31.92
N LEU A 23 17.66 -18.93 -30.66
CA LEU A 23 16.47 -18.88 -29.81
C LEU A 23 15.39 -17.97 -30.40
N ARG A 24 15.75 -16.76 -30.86
CA ARG A 24 14.81 -15.82 -31.49
C ARG A 24 14.25 -16.36 -32.81
N LYS A 25 15.07 -17.06 -33.61
CA LYS A 25 14.63 -17.72 -34.84
C LYS A 25 13.58 -18.80 -34.53
N LYS A 26 13.85 -19.66 -33.54
CA LYS A 26 12.91 -20.70 -33.10
C LYS A 26 11.62 -20.12 -32.49
N GLU A 27 11.72 -19.04 -31.72
CA GLU A 27 10.55 -18.30 -31.22
C GLU A 27 9.68 -17.76 -32.36
N LYS A 28 10.29 -17.25 -33.43
CA LYS A 28 9.56 -16.78 -34.62
C LYS A 28 8.91 -17.94 -35.38
N GLU A 29 9.63 -19.06 -35.56
CA GLU A 29 9.11 -20.27 -36.21
C GLU A 29 7.87 -20.84 -35.49
N LEU A 30 7.85 -20.80 -34.15
CA LEU A 30 6.73 -21.31 -33.34
C LEU A 30 5.59 -20.30 -33.12
N SER A 31 5.74 -19.06 -33.60
CA SER A 31 4.79 -17.97 -33.36
C SER A 31 3.38 -18.30 -33.83
N GLY A 32 3.25 -18.90 -35.02
CA GLY A 32 1.95 -19.29 -35.59
C GLY A 32 1.23 -20.35 -34.74
N GLN A 33 1.94 -21.39 -34.33
CA GLN A 33 1.40 -22.48 -33.51
C GLN A 33 0.98 -21.96 -32.14
N ILE A 34 1.81 -21.12 -31.50
CA ILE A 34 1.47 -20.50 -30.21
C ILE A 34 0.17 -19.70 -30.32
N LYS A 35 0.02 -18.87 -31.37
CA LYS A 35 -1.20 -18.09 -31.58
C LYS A 35 -2.42 -19.01 -31.78
N ASN A 36 -2.31 -20.03 -32.63
CA ASN A 36 -3.41 -20.95 -32.91
C ASN A 36 -3.88 -21.70 -31.66
N VAL A 37 -2.95 -22.26 -30.89
CA VAL A 37 -3.28 -22.96 -29.63
C VAL A 37 -3.89 -21.99 -28.61
N THR A 38 -3.44 -20.73 -28.58
CA THR A 38 -4.03 -19.70 -27.72
C THR A 38 -5.47 -19.40 -28.09
N ILE A 39 -5.77 -19.22 -29.38
CA ILE A 39 -7.14 -18.97 -29.86
C ILE A 39 -8.04 -20.16 -29.52
N GLN A 40 -7.60 -21.39 -29.76
CA GLN A 40 -8.34 -22.59 -29.39
C GLN A 40 -8.64 -22.65 -27.88
N SER A 41 -7.65 -22.31 -27.04
CA SER A 41 -7.82 -22.24 -25.59
C SER A 41 -8.83 -21.17 -25.17
N CYS A 42 -8.82 -20.00 -25.80
CA CYS A 42 -9.85 -18.97 -25.59
C CYS A 42 -11.24 -19.45 -26.00
N ASN A 43 -11.38 -20.09 -27.17
CA ASN A 43 -12.67 -20.58 -27.65
C ASN A 43 -13.24 -21.69 -26.74
N MET A 44 -12.39 -22.54 -26.17
CA MET A 44 -12.81 -23.51 -25.15
C MET A 44 -13.27 -22.81 -23.87
N ALA A 45 -12.53 -21.79 -23.42
CA ALA A 45 -12.91 -21.00 -22.23
C ALA A 45 -14.25 -20.26 -22.45
N GLN A 46 -14.50 -19.72 -23.63
CA GLN A 46 -15.78 -19.10 -24.02
C GLN A 46 -16.95 -20.09 -23.91
N ARG A 47 -16.80 -21.31 -24.43
CA ARG A 47 -17.85 -22.35 -24.35
C ARG A 47 -18.13 -22.76 -22.91
N GLU A 48 -17.07 -22.95 -22.12
CA GLU A 48 -17.18 -23.32 -20.70
C GLU A 48 -17.86 -22.20 -19.90
N GLU A 49 -17.47 -20.95 -20.11
CA GLU A 49 -18.12 -19.79 -19.48
C GLU A 49 -19.60 -19.71 -19.85
N LYS A 50 -19.94 -19.88 -21.14
CA LYS A 50 -21.33 -19.88 -21.61
C LYS A 50 -22.16 -21.00 -20.96
N SER A 51 -21.55 -22.17 -20.72
CA SER A 51 -22.23 -23.30 -20.07
C SER A 51 -22.47 -23.10 -18.58
N LEU A 52 -21.63 -22.30 -17.91
CA LEU A 52 -21.74 -21.99 -16.48
C LEU A 52 -22.55 -20.71 -16.21
N SER A 53 -22.70 -19.86 -17.22
CA SER A 53 -23.41 -18.58 -17.11
C SER A 53 -24.93 -18.78 -16.98
N THR A 54 -25.54 -18.06 -16.04
CA THR A 54 -27.00 -18.15 -15.81
C THR A 54 -27.76 -17.50 -16.98
N ASN A 55 -28.67 -18.24 -17.63
CA ASN A 55 -29.51 -17.77 -18.75
C ASN A 55 -28.71 -17.18 -19.94
N GLY A 56 -27.45 -17.58 -20.13
CA GLY A 56 -26.58 -17.01 -21.16
C GLY A 56 -26.12 -15.58 -20.90
N ASN A 57 -26.34 -15.06 -19.68
CA ASN A 57 -25.87 -13.75 -19.25
C ASN A 57 -24.39 -13.84 -18.86
N ILE A 58 -23.48 -13.56 -19.79
CA ILE A 58 -22.04 -13.74 -19.59
C ILE A 58 -21.47 -12.51 -18.87
N GLU A 59 -20.86 -12.73 -17.72
CA GLU A 59 -20.12 -11.71 -16.97
C GLU A 59 -18.61 -11.89 -17.15
N ALA A 60 -17.89 -10.81 -17.43
CA ALA A 60 -16.44 -10.85 -17.55
C ALA A 60 -15.76 -9.64 -16.93
N SER A 61 -14.58 -9.89 -16.39
CA SER A 61 -13.68 -8.87 -15.85
C SER A 61 -12.70 -8.38 -16.92
N PHE A 62 -12.47 -7.07 -16.98
CA PHE A 62 -11.64 -6.42 -17.99
C PHE A 62 -10.59 -5.51 -17.34
N ASP A 63 -9.36 -5.56 -17.86
CA ASP A 63 -8.27 -4.68 -17.44
C ASP A 63 -7.20 -4.56 -18.53
N GLY A 64 -6.56 -3.39 -18.57
CA GLY A 64 -5.44 -3.04 -19.45
C GLY A 64 -4.09 -3.10 -18.74
N GLY A 65 -3.06 -3.53 -19.46
CA GLY A 65 -1.69 -3.60 -18.98
C GLY A 65 -0.70 -2.95 -19.95
N TRP A 66 0.29 -2.21 -19.42
CA TRP A 66 1.34 -1.58 -20.22
C TRP A 66 2.74 -2.13 -19.89
N GLN A 67 3.58 -2.27 -20.92
CA GLN A 67 4.94 -2.80 -20.78
C GLN A 67 5.94 -1.77 -20.25
N LYS A 68 5.67 -0.46 -20.39
CA LYS A 68 6.52 0.57 -19.78
C LYS A 68 6.35 0.55 -18.26
N ARG A 69 7.48 0.56 -17.52
CA ARG A 69 7.45 0.90 -16.09
C ARG A 69 7.15 2.39 -15.97
N GLY A 70 6.03 2.73 -15.34
CA GLY A 70 5.70 4.12 -15.01
C GLY A 70 5.07 4.21 -13.62
N SER A 71 5.39 5.29 -12.89
CA SER A 71 4.44 5.89 -11.96
C SER A 71 3.27 6.44 -12.78
N SER A 72 2.08 6.53 -12.19
CA SER A 72 0.77 6.79 -12.84
C SER A 72 0.64 8.06 -13.72
N TRP A 73 1.72 8.73 -14.07
CA TRP A 73 1.76 10.02 -14.78
C TRP A 73 2.36 9.95 -16.19
N ASN A 74 3.06 8.88 -16.55
CA ASN A 74 3.74 8.75 -17.85
C ASN A 74 2.91 7.90 -18.84
N TYR A 75 1.92 8.52 -19.47
CA TYR A 75 1.01 7.90 -20.44
C TYR A 75 1.62 7.75 -21.85
N ASN A 76 2.83 7.19 -21.93
CA ASN A 76 3.63 7.12 -23.15
C ASN A 76 4.25 5.73 -23.37
N SER A 77 3.50 4.67 -23.04
CA SER A 77 3.93 3.31 -23.35
C SER A 77 3.75 3.02 -24.84
N ASN A 78 4.76 2.43 -25.46
CA ASN A 78 4.70 2.03 -26.87
C ASN A 78 3.80 0.82 -27.11
N THR A 79 3.55 0.01 -26.07
CA THR A 79 2.70 -1.17 -26.16
C THR A 79 1.75 -1.25 -24.97
N GLY A 80 0.56 -1.76 -25.21
CA GLY A 80 -0.45 -2.09 -24.21
C GLY A 80 -1.18 -3.37 -24.60
N HIS A 81 -1.60 -4.16 -23.63
CA HIS A 81 -2.41 -5.35 -23.83
C HIS A 81 -3.65 -5.26 -22.96
N ALA A 82 -4.73 -5.95 -23.32
CA ALA A 82 -5.92 -6.06 -22.48
C ALA A 82 -6.52 -7.46 -22.56
N THR A 83 -7.30 -7.82 -21.55
CA THR A 83 -7.92 -9.14 -21.43
C THR A 83 -9.32 -9.07 -20.85
N PHE A 84 -10.24 -9.83 -21.46
CA PHE A 84 -11.48 -10.26 -20.83
C PHE A 84 -11.28 -11.62 -20.16
N ILE A 85 -11.71 -11.73 -18.92
CA ILE A 85 -11.62 -12.96 -18.12
C ILE A 85 -12.99 -13.28 -17.55
N GLY A 86 -13.50 -14.47 -17.84
CA GLY A 86 -14.82 -14.93 -17.40
C GLY A 86 -14.94 -14.97 -15.89
N LYS A 87 -16.11 -14.59 -15.37
CA LYS A 87 -16.41 -14.56 -13.94
C LYS A 87 -16.45 -15.96 -13.35
N GLU A 88 -17.09 -16.90 -14.06
CA GLU A 88 -17.35 -18.25 -13.56
C GLU A 88 -16.12 -19.16 -13.72
N THR A 89 -15.49 -19.15 -14.90
CA THR A 89 -14.30 -19.98 -15.17
C THR A 89 -13.01 -19.39 -14.63
N GLY A 90 -12.92 -18.05 -14.52
CA GLY A 90 -11.67 -17.34 -14.26
C GLY A 90 -10.64 -17.45 -15.39
N LYS A 91 -11.04 -17.93 -16.58
CA LYS A 91 -10.19 -18.12 -17.77
C LYS A 91 -10.28 -16.91 -18.70
N VAL A 92 -9.22 -16.68 -19.47
CA VAL A 92 -9.17 -15.62 -20.48
C VAL A 92 -10.06 -16.01 -21.67
N LEU A 93 -11.10 -15.21 -21.91
CA LEU A 93 -12.05 -15.42 -23.00
C LEU A 93 -11.58 -14.77 -24.30
N SER A 94 -10.97 -13.58 -24.20
CA SER A 94 -10.40 -12.84 -25.32
C SER A 94 -9.33 -11.87 -24.83
N PHE A 95 -8.37 -11.56 -25.69
CA PHE A 95 -7.27 -10.66 -25.38
C PHE A 95 -6.78 -9.93 -26.63
N ASP A 96 -6.13 -8.80 -26.43
CA ASP A 96 -5.55 -8.02 -27.52
C ASP A 96 -4.23 -7.33 -27.13
N LEU A 97 -3.48 -6.92 -28.14
CA LEU A 97 -2.22 -6.20 -28.03
C LEU A 97 -2.19 -5.03 -29.01
N ARG A 98 -1.92 -3.83 -28.49
CA ARG A 98 -1.61 -2.63 -29.26
C ARG A 98 -0.14 -2.29 -29.16
N SER A 99 0.43 -1.89 -30.28
CA SER A 99 1.83 -1.53 -30.42
C SER A 99 2.02 -0.39 -31.42
N LYS A 100 2.74 0.64 -30.98
CA LYS A 100 3.12 1.84 -31.74
C LYS A 100 4.39 1.67 -32.57
N THR A 101 5.03 0.52 -32.43
CA THR A 101 6.40 0.30 -32.89
C THR A 101 6.48 -1.03 -33.62
N CYS A 102 7.26 -1.10 -34.69
CA CYS A 102 7.66 -2.33 -35.35
C CYS A 102 9.14 -2.21 -35.72
N LYS A 103 9.97 -3.17 -35.30
CA LYS A 103 11.42 -3.10 -35.51
C LYS A 103 11.80 -3.09 -36.99
N ILE A 104 11.07 -3.82 -37.83
CA ILE A 104 11.30 -3.87 -39.28
C ILE A 104 10.94 -2.51 -39.89
N CYS A 105 9.77 -1.96 -39.56
CA CYS A 105 9.37 -0.62 -40.02
C CYS A 105 10.37 0.45 -39.58
N GLU A 106 10.71 0.51 -38.29
CA GLU A 106 11.64 1.50 -37.73
C GLU A 106 13.02 1.41 -38.39
N PHE A 107 13.51 0.19 -38.64
CA PHE A 107 14.81 -0.02 -39.28
C PHE A 107 14.85 0.62 -40.68
N HIS A 108 13.87 0.32 -41.54
CA HIS A 108 13.85 0.86 -42.90
C HIS A 108 13.47 2.34 -42.94
N GLN A 109 12.58 2.79 -42.06
CA GLN A 109 12.24 4.23 -41.92
C GLN A 109 13.46 5.05 -41.51
N ASN A 110 14.26 4.58 -40.55
CA ASN A 110 15.48 5.26 -40.12
C ASN A 110 16.53 5.35 -41.23
N LYS A 111 16.54 4.37 -42.14
CA LYS A 111 17.42 4.35 -43.32
C LYS A 111 16.83 5.08 -44.54
N LYS A 112 15.59 5.58 -44.46
CA LYS A 112 14.84 6.16 -45.58
C LYS A 112 14.69 5.19 -46.76
N GLU A 113 14.54 3.91 -46.47
CA GLU A 113 14.31 2.83 -47.44
C GLU A 113 12.84 2.44 -47.49
N THR A 114 12.43 1.80 -48.58
CA THR A 114 11.10 1.17 -48.68
C THR A 114 11.01 -0.01 -47.71
N VAL A 115 9.95 -0.03 -46.90
CA VAL A 115 9.70 -1.13 -45.96
C VAL A 115 9.27 -2.38 -46.76
N PRO A 116 9.97 -3.52 -46.64
CA PRO A 116 9.58 -4.75 -47.31
C PRO A 116 8.29 -5.34 -46.70
N GLU A 117 7.60 -6.19 -47.46
CA GLU A 117 6.47 -6.95 -46.94
C GLU A 117 6.90 -7.84 -45.76
N HIS A 118 6.19 -7.73 -44.64
CA HIS A 118 6.48 -8.49 -43.43
C HIS A 118 5.26 -8.55 -42.50
N GLU A 119 5.31 -9.42 -41.50
CA GLU A 119 4.36 -9.43 -40.39
C GLU A 119 4.56 -8.18 -39.51
N CYS A 120 3.84 -7.11 -39.84
CA CYS A 120 3.95 -5.84 -39.14
C CYS A 120 3.33 -5.92 -37.74
N HIS A 121 4.06 -5.42 -36.73
CA HIS A 121 3.57 -5.32 -35.35
C HIS A 121 3.22 -3.89 -34.94
N LEU A 122 3.19 -2.96 -35.89
CA LEU A 122 2.66 -1.62 -35.69
C LEU A 122 1.18 -1.66 -36.05
N ASN A 123 0.32 -1.62 -35.04
CA ASN A 123 -1.13 -1.69 -35.20
C ASN A 123 -1.86 -0.57 -34.42
N TRP A 124 -1.11 0.41 -33.90
CA TRP A 124 -1.67 1.51 -33.14
C TRP A 124 -0.99 2.84 -33.44
N HIS A 125 -1.79 3.82 -33.86
CA HIS A 125 -1.32 5.16 -34.20
C HIS A 125 -1.74 6.22 -33.17
N GLY A 126 -2.68 5.88 -32.28
CA GLY A 126 -3.24 6.79 -31.28
C GLY A 126 -2.36 7.03 -30.05
N SER A 127 -2.95 7.69 -29.05
CA SER A 127 -2.33 7.90 -27.74
C SER A 127 -2.22 6.59 -26.95
N SER A 128 -1.27 6.46 -26.02
CA SER A 128 -1.19 5.26 -25.16
C SER A 128 -2.38 5.14 -24.21
N LYS A 129 -3.05 6.26 -23.86
CA LYS A 129 -4.25 6.28 -23.02
C LYS A 129 -5.44 5.61 -23.70
N SER A 130 -5.59 5.81 -25.01
CA SER A 130 -6.74 5.30 -25.75
C SER A 130 -6.60 3.83 -26.19
N MET A 131 -5.46 3.18 -25.91
CA MET A 131 -5.24 1.76 -26.24
C MET A 131 -6.22 0.85 -25.50
N GLU A 132 -6.47 1.10 -24.21
CA GLU A 132 -7.31 0.22 -23.39
C GLU A 132 -8.75 0.17 -23.92
N ALA A 133 -9.37 1.33 -24.07
CA ALA A 133 -10.75 1.42 -24.56
C ALA A 133 -10.91 0.86 -25.99
N ASP A 134 -9.90 1.03 -26.85
CA ASP A 134 -9.88 0.42 -28.19
C ASP A 134 -9.78 -1.11 -28.14
N MET A 135 -8.88 -1.65 -27.31
CA MET A 135 -8.77 -3.10 -27.12
C MET A 135 -10.03 -3.69 -26.48
N ALA A 136 -10.70 -2.96 -25.58
CA ALA A 136 -11.96 -3.38 -24.99
C ALA A 136 -13.03 -3.60 -26.08
N VAL A 137 -13.22 -2.62 -26.95
CA VAL A 137 -14.17 -2.71 -28.06
C VAL A 137 -13.78 -3.83 -29.03
N ALA A 138 -12.51 -3.90 -29.45
CA ALA A 138 -12.04 -4.92 -30.37
C ALA A 138 -12.16 -6.36 -29.83
N THR A 139 -11.98 -6.56 -28.53
CA THR A 139 -12.15 -7.88 -27.89
C THR A 139 -13.62 -8.21 -27.66
N ALA A 140 -14.45 -7.23 -27.33
CA ALA A 140 -15.90 -7.39 -27.19
C ALA A 140 -16.56 -7.76 -28.53
N HIS A 141 -16.16 -7.14 -29.65
CA HIS A 141 -16.65 -7.53 -30.97
C HIS A 141 -16.28 -8.98 -31.31
N ARG A 142 -15.02 -9.37 -31.10
CA ARG A 142 -14.61 -10.78 -31.32
C ARG A 142 -15.40 -11.76 -30.48
N LEU A 143 -15.65 -11.42 -29.22
CA LEU A 143 -16.48 -12.25 -28.34
C LEU A 143 -17.92 -12.35 -28.85
N LYS A 144 -18.50 -11.26 -29.36
CA LYS A 144 -19.81 -11.29 -30.00
C LYS A 144 -19.84 -12.14 -31.28
N ASP A 145 -18.83 -12.01 -32.12
CA ASP A 145 -18.67 -12.79 -33.36
C ASP A 145 -18.50 -14.30 -33.05
N ASP A 146 -17.85 -14.63 -31.93
CA ASP A 146 -17.68 -16.00 -31.42
C ASP A 146 -18.93 -16.53 -30.66
N GLU A 147 -20.08 -15.85 -30.74
CA GLU A 147 -21.33 -16.16 -30.01
C GLU A 147 -21.18 -16.19 -28.47
N CYS A 148 -20.26 -15.40 -27.94
CA CYS A 148 -19.93 -15.23 -26.52
C CYS A 148 -20.07 -13.75 -26.09
N GLU A 149 -21.17 -13.11 -26.48
CA GLU A 149 -21.42 -11.69 -26.16
C GLU A 149 -21.41 -11.44 -24.64
N ILE A 150 -20.60 -10.47 -24.20
CA ILE A 150 -20.52 -10.08 -22.80
C ILE A 150 -21.67 -9.15 -22.46
N ASN A 151 -22.41 -9.47 -21.40
CA ASN A 151 -23.54 -8.67 -20.94
C ASN A 151 -23.17 -7.79 -19.75
N VAL A 152 -22.26 -8.26 -18.89
CA VAL A 152 -21.82 -7.52 -17.70
C VAL A 152 -20.29 -7.44 -17.67
N ILE A 153 -19.76 -6.23 -17.58
CA ILE A 153 -18.34 -5.96 -17.45
C ILE A 153 -17.97 -5.55 -16.02
N HIS A 154 -16.98 -6.23 -15.44
CA HIS A 154 -16.34 -5.82 -14.19
C HIS A 154 -15.06 -5.08 -14.57
N ALA A 155 -15.05 -3.77 -14.39
CA ALA A 155 -13.91 -2.95 -14.78
C ALA A 155 -13.69 -1.82 -13.77
N ASP A 156 -12.49 -1.26 -13.82
CA ASP A 156 -12.14 -0.07 -13.08
C ASP A 156 -13.07 1.10 -13.47
N ASN A 157 -13.11 2.12 -12.63
CA ASN A 157 -13.93 3.32 -12.87
C ASN A 157 -13.35 4.25 -13.96
N ASP A 158 -12.58 3.72 -14.92
CA ASP A 158 -12.20 4.47 -16.12
C ASP A 158 -13.46 4.69 -16.98
N ALA A 159 -13.91 5.93 -17.03
CA ALA A 159 -15.08 6.33 -17.77
C ALA A 159 -14.91 6.12 -19.29
N SER A 160 -13.67 6.13 -19.80
CA SER A 160 -13.42 6.07 -21.24
C SER A 160 -13.70 4.70 -21.84
N THR A 161 -13.32 3.62 -21.15
CA THR A 161 -13.58 2.24 -21.58
C THR A 161 -15.07 1.93 -21.55
N THR A 162 -15.76 2.26 -20.44
CA THR A 162 -17.20 2.02 -20.31
C THR A 162 -18.02 2.81 -21.33
N ALA A 163 -17.72 4.10 -21.51
CA ALA A 163 -18.49 4.94 -22.45
C ALA A 163 -18.39 4.42 -23.89
N ARG A 164 -17.23 3.91 -24.33
CA ARG A 164 -17.10 3.33 -25.68
C ARG A 164 -17.87 2.02 -25.83
N LEU A 165 -17.82 1.14 -24.83
CA LEU A 165 -18.58 -0.11 -24.87
C LEU A 165 -20.09 0.15 -24.87
N GLU A 166 -20.56 1.14 -24.12
CA GLU A 166 -21.97 1.53 -24.09
C GLU A 166 -22.44 2.05 -25.45
N VAL A 167 -21.64 2.88 -26.13
CA VAL A 167 -21.96 3.40 -27.48
C VAL A 167 -22.03 2.27 -28.52
N GLU A 168 -21.10 1.32 -28.50
CA GLU A 168 -20.99 0.28 -29.54
C GLU A 168 -21.97 -0.89 -29.31
N PHE A 169 -22.27 -1.23 -28.06
CA PHE A 169 -23.07 -2.43 -27.73
C PHE A 169 -24.42 -2.12 -27.09
N GLY A 170 -24.62 -0.92 -26.53
CA GLY A 170 -25.88 -0.43 -25.93
C GLY A 170 -26.34 -1.12 -24.64
N ASN A 171 -26.10 -2.43 -24.52
CA ASN A 171 -26.70 -3.30 -23.50
C ASN A 171 -25.70 -3.81 -22.46
N ILE A 172 -24.43 -3.41 -22.53
CA ILE A 172 -23.40 -3.87 -21.60
C ILE A 172 -23.56 -3.13 -20.26
N GLN A 173 -23.89 -3.87 -19.21
CA GLN A 173 -23.94 -3.34 -17.85
C GLN A 173 -22.55 -3.31 -17.22
N LYS A 174 -22.24 -2.25 -16.47
CA LYS A 174 -21.00 -2.16 -15.70
C LYS A 174 -21.25 -2.48 -14.23
N LYS A 175 -20.43 -3.36 -13.66
CA LYS A 175 -20.27 -3.52 -12.21
C LYS A 175 -18.99 -2.86 -11.73
N ASP A 176 -19.11 -2.09 -10.65
CA ASP A 176 -17.97 -1.41 -10.03
C ASP A 176 -17.03 -2.43 -9.35
N ASP A 177 -15.71 -2.27 -9.53
CA ASP A 177 -14.73 -3.11 -8.84
C ASP A 177 -14.63 -2.77 -7.33
N GLN A 178 -14.68 -3.81 -6.49
CA GLN A 178 -14.62 -3.68 -5.03
C GLN A 178 -13.36 -2.96 -4.52
N ASN A 179 -12.20 -3.18 -5.16
CA ASN A 179 -10.95 -2.55 -4.73
C ASN A 179 -10.95 -1.06 -5.12
N HIS A 180 -11.56 -0.72 -6.24
CA HIS A 180 -11.74 0.66 -6.69
C HIS A 180 -12.70 1.44 -5.79
N VAL A 181 -13.83 0.85 -5.39
CA VAL A 181 -14.73 1.46 -4.40
C VAL A 181 -13.98 1.72 -3.10
N LYS A 182 -13.24 0.73 -2.59
CA LYS A 182 -12.41 0.86 -1.38
C LYS A 182 -11.34 1.95 -1.53
N LYS A 183 -10.67 2.03 -2.67
CA LYS A 183 -9.63 3.04 -2.96
C LYS A 183 -10.23 4.44 -3.05
N GLY A 184 -11.41 4.57 -3.66
CA GLY A 184 -12.18 5.81 -3.71
C GLY A 184 -12.53 6.31 -2.31
N LEU A 185 -13.11 5.45 -1.48
CA LEU A 185 -13.40 5.76 -0.07
C LEU A 185 -12.13 6.14 0.72
N SER A 186 -11.04 5.39 0.55
CA SER A 186 -9.76 5.68 1.19
C SER A 186 -9.21 7.05 0.78
N THR A 187 -9.39 7.44 -0.48
CA THR A 187 -8.94 8.74 -1.00
C THR A 187 -9.80 9.88 -0.45
N SER A 188 -11.13 9.69 -0.38
CA SER A 188 -12.04 10.66 0.26
C SER A 188 -11.68 10.87 1.73
N LEU A 189 -11.48 9.79 2.50
CA LEU A 189 -11.08 9.87 3.91
C LEU A 189 -9.71 10.53 4.08
N TYR A 190 -8.76 10.26 3.18
CA TYR A 190 -7.47 10.94 3.19
C TYR A 190 -7.61 12.44 2.95
N ASN A 191 -8.46 12.87 2.02
CA ASN A 191 -8.70 14.30 1.76
C ASN A 191 -9.38 14.98 2.96
N ILE A 192 -10.39 14.36 3.57
CA ILE A 192 -11.01 14.89 4.79
C ILE A 192 -9.97 14.97 5.93
N SER A 193 -9.07 13.99 6.04
CA SER A 193 -8.04 14.00 7.10
C SER A 193 -7.13 15.24 7.07
N LYS A 194 -6.93 15.86 5.91
CA LYS A 194 -6.12 17.09 5.77
C LYS A 194 -6.70 18.25 6.61
N SER A 195 -8.02 18.30 6.75
CA SER A 195 -8.73 19.36 7.49
C SER A 195 -9.04 18.98 8.94
N TYR A 196 -9.12 17.68 9.26
CA TYR A 196 -9.56 17.19 10.57
C TYR A 196 -8.52 16.30 11.26
N LYS A 197 -7.97 16.78 12.38
CA LYS A 197 -6.93 16.07 13.17
C LYS A 197 -7.39 14.71 13.68
N GLU A 198 -8.67 14.54 13.98
CA GLU A 198 -9.26 13.28 14.45
C GLU A 198 -9.07 12.11 13.45
N LEU A 199 -8.96 12.42 12.15
CA LEU A 199 -8.72 11.46 11.07
C LEU A 199 -7.25 11.34 10.64
N GLN A 200 -6.31 12.09 11.26
CA GLN A 200 -4.91 12.00 10.86
C GLN A 200 -4.31 10.63 11.18
N LYS A 201 -4.77 9.98 12.27
CA LYS A 201 -4.36 8.63 12.66
C LYS A 201 -4.80 7.59 11.63
N ASP A 202 -3.87 6.75 11.21
CA ASP A 202 -4.12 5.75 10.17
C ASP A 202 -5.10 4.67 10.63
N GLU A 203 -5.05 4.29 11.91
CA GLU A 203 -5.95 3.30 12.51
C GLU A 203 -7.41 3.76 12.45
N THR A 204 -7.66 5.05 12.67
CA THR A 204 -9.00 5.65 12.64
C THR A 204 -9.55 5.69 11.21
N LYS A 205 -8.74 6.10 10.23
CA LYS A 205 -9.10 6.04 8.80
C LYS A 205 -9.41 4.61 8.36
N GLN A 206 -8.55 3.66 8.72
CA GLN A 206 -8.75 2.25 8.38
C GLN A 206 -9.99 1.65 9.07
N TYR A 207 -10.32 2.08 10.29
CA TYR A 207 -11.53 1.66 10.97
C TYR A 207 -12.79 2.16 10.26
N ILE A 208 -12.86 3.46 9.96
CA ILE A 208 -14.00 4.04 9.24
C ILE A 208 -14.14 3.39 7.86
N LEU A 209 -13.04 3.24 7.12
CA LEU A 209 -13.04 2.53 5.84
C LEU A 209 -13.59 1.09 5.96
N ARG A 210 -13.25 0.36 7.04
CA ARG A 210 -13.81 -0.97 7.30
C ARG A 210 -15.31 -0.91 7.57
N CYS A 211 -15.80 0.05 8.34
CA CYS A 211 -17.24 0.23 8.58
C CYS A 211 -18.00 0.40 7.27
N PHE A 212 -17.52 1.26 6.36
CA PHE A 212 -18.11 1.40 5.02
C PHE A 212 -18.11 0.09 4.24
N MET A 213 -16.96 -0.59 4.18
CA MET A 213 -16.86 -1.84 3.41
C MET A 213 -17.69 -2.98 4.01
N TYR A 214 -17.88 -3.03 5.33
CA TYR A 214 -18.74 -4.01 5.98
C TYR A 214 -20.22 -3.73 5.74
N ALA A 215 -20.65 -2.46 5.78
CA ALA A 215 -22.01 -2.09 5.42
C ALA A 215 -22.32 -2.48 3.96
N ILE A 216 -21.37 -2.24 3.03
CA ILE A 216 -21.55 -2.58 1.62
C ILE A 216 -21.54 -4.10 1.38
N LYS A 217 -20.61 -4.84 2.01
CA LYS A 217 -20.46 -6.29 1.77
C LYS A 217 -21.41 -7.17 2.57
N GLY A 218 -22.01 -6.62 3.63
CA GLY A 218 -22.90 -7.36 4.52
C GLY A 218 -24.38 -7.12 4.27
N GLY A 219 -24.74 -6.29 3.30
CA GLY A 219 -26.12 -6.12 2.86
C GLY A 219 -26.44 -7.09 1.72
N ASP A 220 -27.62 -7.72 1.78
CA ASP A 220 -28.08 -8.64 0.73
C ASP A 220 -28.81 -7.89 -0.40
N ASN A 221 -29.33 -6.71 -0.09
CA ASN A 221 -30.02 -5.83 -1.02
C ASN A 221 -29.65 -4.35 -0.80
N GLU A 222 -30.16 -3.50 -1.69
CA GLU A 222 -29.92 -2.06 -1.68
C GLU A 222 -30.29 -1.40 -0.34
N ASP A 223 -31.39 -1.82 0.28
CA ASP A 223 -31.91 -1.22 1.50
C ASP A 223 -31.06 -1.62 2.72
N ASP A 224 -30.57 -2.86 2.77
CA ASP A 224 -29.62 -3.29 3.79
C ASP A 224 -28.34 -2.46 3.76
N ILE A 225 -27.84 -2.15 2.55
CA ILE A 225 -26.66 -1.29 2.36
C ILE A 225 -26.96 0.13 2.84
N LYS A 226 -28.12 0.70 2.49
CA LYS A 226 -28.53 2.04 2.97
C LYS A 226 -28.58 2.09 4.49
N ILE A 227 -29.25 1.12 5.11
CA ILE A 227 -29.37 1.00 6.57
C ILE A 227 -27.99 0.86 7.21
N GLY A 228 -27.14 -0.02 6.67
CA GLY A 228 -25.77 -0.23 7.13
C GLY A 228 -24.94 1.05 7.07
N LEU A 229 -25.01 1.80 5.96
CA LEU A 229 -24.29 3.05 5.76
C LEU A 229 -24.79 4.17 6.71
N GLN A 230 -26.11 4.30 6.88
CA GLN A 230 -26.72 5.29 7.79
C GLN A 230 -26.32 5.08 9.26
N ARG A 231 -26.02 3.83 9.66
CA ARG A 231 -25.58 3.50 11.02
C ARG A 231 -24.13 3.93 11.32
N ILE A 232 -23.29 4.12 10.31
CA ILE A 232 -21.83 4.35 10.49
C ILE A 232 -21.56 5.62 11.28
N VAL A 233 -22.10 6.76 10.84
CA VAL A 233 -21.79 8.06 11.44
C VAL A 233 -22.34 8.18 12.86
N PRO A 234 -23.61 7.85 13.16
CA PRO A 234 -24.10 7.81 14.53
C PRO A 234 -23.21 6.94 15.43
N HIS A 235 -22.85 5.74 14.97
CA HIS A 235 -22.03 4.80 15.74
C HIS A 235 -20.66 5.36 16.10
N ILE A 236 -19.92 5.98 15.16
CA ILE A 236 -18.57 6.51 15.45
C ILE A 236 -18.59 7.77 16.32
N PHE A 237 -19.73 8.47 16.40
CA PHE A 237 -19.96 9.64 17.25
C PHE A 237 -20.67 9.31 18.58
N GLY A 238 -20.86 8.02 18.89
CA GLY A 238 -21.36 7.56 20.19
C GLY A 238 -22.86 7.35 20.28
N SER A 239 -23.61 7.55 19.19
CA SER A 239 -25.03 7.20 19.14
C SER A 239 -25.20 5.77 18.64
N HIS A 240 -25.66 4.88 19.52
CA HIS A 240 -25.87 3.46 19.25
C HIS A 240 -27.34 3.07 19.08
N GLU A 241 -28.24 4.06 18.94
CA GLU A 241 -29.69 3.83 18.81
C GLU A 241 -30.03 2.85 17.68
N ASN A 242 -29.35 3.00 16.54
CA ASN A 242 -29.55 2.18 15.33
C ASN A 242 -28.64 0.94 15.26
N CYS A 243 -27.94 0.59 16.35
CA CYS A 243 -26.99 -0.53 16.38
C CYS A 243 -27.57 -1.82 16.98
N LYS A 244 -28.88 -1.89 17.28
CA LYS A 244 -29.49 -3.03 17.97
C LYS A 244 -29.33 -4.34 17.20
N ASP A 245 -29.55 -4.27 15.88
CA ASP A 245 -29.47 -5.42 14.97
C ASP A 245 -28.11 -5.50 14.26
N ALA A 246 -27.04 -4.95 14.87
CA ALA A 246 -25.72 -4.92 14.29
C ALA A 246 -24.77 -5.86 15.05
N ASP A 247 -24.52 -7.05 14.49
CA ASP A 247 -23.67 -8.10 15.10
C ASP A 247 -22.24 -7.65 15.44
N TRP A 248 -21.75 -6.62 14.76
CA TRP A 248 -20.42 -6.06 14.96
C TRP A 248 -20.35 -5.01 16.08
N CYS A 249 -21.49 -4.54 16.60
CA CYS A 249 -21.57 -3.55 17.66
C CYS A 249 -21.89 -4.21 19.02
N SER A 250 -20.88 -4.35 19.87
CA SER A 250 -21.06 -4.95 21.21
C SER A 250 -21.57 -3.96 22.27
N TYR A 251 -21.99 -2.75 21.90
CA TYR A 251 -22.43 -1.73 22.86
C TYR A 251 -23.64 -2.22 23.67
N HIS A 252 -24.69 -2.71 22.99
CA HIS A 252 -25.90 -3.21 23.64
C HIS A 252 -25.68 -4.48 24.47
N GLN A 253 -24.57 -5.20 24.26
CA GLN A 253 -24.20 -6.37 25.06
C GLN A 253 -23.56 -5.98 26.40
N ASN A 254 -22.72 -4.92 26.41
CA ASN A 254 -22.07 -4.43 27.63
C ASN A 254 -21.70 -2.93 27.50
N PRO A 255 -22.63 -2.00 27.79
CA PRO A 255 -22.40 -0.57 27.62
C PRO A 255 -21.26 -0.04 28.49
N GLU A 256 -21.13 -0.53 29.73
CA GLU A 256 -20.15 -0.06 30.71
C GLU A 256 -18.70 -0.36 30.30
N LYS A 257 -18.48 -1.47 29.60
CA LYS A 257 -17.14 -1.90 29.15
C LYS A 257 -16.88 -1.61 27.67
N PHE A 258 -17.83 -1.00 26.96
CA PHE A 258 -17.69 -0.73 25.55
C PHE A 258 -16.60 0.32 25.29
N MET A 259 -15.61 -0.05 24.47
CA MET A 259 -14.55 0.85 24.03
C MET A 259 -14.26 0.67 22.55
N TYR A 260 -14.06 1.78 21.85
CA TYR A 260 -13.68 1.77 20.46
C TYR A 260 -12.21 1.37 20.29
N LYS A 261 -11.92 0.12 19.90
CA LYS A 261 -10.54 -0.39 19.74
C LYS A 261 -9.67 0.42 18.77
N SER A 262 -10.27 1.14 17.82
CA SER A 262 -9.55 1.84 16.73
C SER A 262 -9.84 3.35 16.66
N LEU A 263 -10.62 3.90 17.60
CA LEU A 263 -10.80 5.34 17.74
C LEU A 263 -9.87 5.91 18.82
N PRO A 264 -9.54 7.21 18.76
CA PRO A 264 -8.66 7.84 19.74
C PRO A 264 -9.16 7.67 21.17
N ASN A 265 -8.28 7.18 22.07
CA ASN A 265 -8.55 7.00 23.50
C ASN A 265 -9.74 6.08 23.82
N GLY A 266 -10.17 5.22 22.88
CA GLY A 266 -11.33 4.37 23.08
C GLY A 266 -12.67 5.11 23.10
N LYS A 267 -12.69 6.38 22.69
CA LYS A 267 -13.83 7.30 22.80
C LYS A 267 -14.43 7.64 21.42
N PRO A 268 -15.70 8.07 21.37
CA PRO A 268 -16.31 8.54 20.14
C PRO A 268 -15.66 9.83 19.62
N LEU A 269 -15.81 10.07 18.33
CA LEU A 269 -15.41 11.32 17.68
C LEU A 269 -16.29 12.49 18.14
N LYS A 270 -15.80 13.73 18.03
CA LYS A 270 -16.48 14.91 18.60
C LYS A 270 -16.64 16.09 17.66
N SER A 271 -15.84 16.18 16.59
CA SER A 271 -15.92 17.31 15.67
C SER A 271 -17.23 17.30 14.87
N GLU A 272 -18.07 18.32 15.06
CA GLU A 272 -19.33 18.45 14.32
C GLU A 272 -19.08 18.70 12.82
N GLY A 273 -18.05 19.46 12.47
CA GLY A 273 -17.65 19.65 11.06
C GLY A 273 -17.25 18.32 10.40
N LEU A 274 -16.51 17.46 11.11
CA LEU A 274 -16.17 16.13 10.62
C LEU A 274 -17.41 15.25 10.46
N LYS A 275 -18.37 15.35 11.38
CA LYS A 275 -19.64 14.62 11.31
C LYS A 275 -20.42 14.98 10.05
N VAL A 276 -20.48 16.27 9.71
CA VAL A 276 -21.10 16.76 8.45
C VAL A 276 -20.39 16.18 7.24
N GLU A 277 -19.06 16.24 7.17
CA GLU A 277 -18.29 15.68 6.04
C GLU A 277 -18.47 14.17 5.87
N LEU A 278 -18.48 13.42 6.98
CA LEU A 278 -18.72 11.97 6.93
C LEU A 278 -20.17 11.64 6.56
N ASN A 279 -21.14 12.43 7.00
CA ASN A 279 -22.53 12.29 6.54
C ASN A 279 -22.66 12.59 5.04
N ASN A 280 -21.99 13.61 4.52
CA ASN A 280 -21.95 13.90 3.08
C ASN A 280 -21.38 12.71 2.30
N LEU A 281 -20.33 12.06 2.83
CA LEU A 281 -19.78 10.85 2.25
C LEU A 281 -20.77 9.68 2.29
N VAL A 282 -21.48 9.48 3.42
CA VAL A 282 -22.54 8.48 3.54
C VAL A 282 -23.66 8.73 2.53
N THR A 283 -24.17 9.96 2.43
CA THR A 283 -25.21 10.34 1.46
C THR A 283 -24.77 10.07 0.03
N LYS A 284 -23.51 10.38 -0.31
CA LYS A 284 -22.94 10.07 -1.63
C LYS A 284 -22.90 8.57 -1.92
N MET A 285 -22.62 7.74 -0.92
CA MET A 285 -22.62 6.28 -1.07
C MET A 285 -24.03 5.71 -1.14
N ILE A 286 -24.96 6.24 -0.34
CA ILE A 286 -26.39 5.91 -0.42
C ILE A 286 -26.96 6.26 -1.79
N GLY A 287 -26.60 7.40 -2.37
CA GLY A 287 -27.02 7.75 -3.74
C GLY A 287 -26.49 6.80 -4.81
N ARG A 288 -25.55 5.90 -4.46
CA ARG A 288 -24.97 4.86 -5.32
C ARG A 288 -25.30 3.45 -4.85
N SER A 289 -26.18 3.25 -3.87
CA SER A 289 -26.46 1.96 -3.25
C SER A 289 -26.78 0.86 -4.25
N ASN A 290 -27.55 1.17 -5.30
CA ASN A 290 -27.87 0.21 -6.36
C ASN A 290 -26.60 -0.37 -7.03
N SER A 291 -25.63 0.49 -7.39
CA SER A 291 -24.34 0.05 -7.96
C SER A 291 -23.42 -0.66 -6.96
N LEU A 292 -23.67 -0.50 -5.66
CA LEU A 292 -22.86 -1.10 -4.59
C LEU A 292 -23.37 -2.47 -4.14
N ASN A 293 -24.59 -2.84 -4.54
CA ASN A 293 -25.23 -4.09 -4.14
C ASN A 293 -24.59 -5.34 -4.78
N ASP A 294 -24.00 -5.19 -5.96
CA ASP A 294 -23.42 -6.30 -6.72
C ASP A 294 -22.08 -5.88 -7.34
N LEU A 295 -21.07 -5.73 -6.47
CA LEU A 295 -19.75 -5.29 -6.87
C LEU A 295 -18.93 -6.40 -7.54
N GLY A 296 -18.39 -6.08 -8.72
CA GLY A 296 -17.51 -6.95 -9.49
C GLY A 296 -16.09 -7.04 -8.94
N SER A 297 -15.24 -7.82 -9.61
CA SER A 297 -13.83 -7.93 -9.23
C SER A 297 -12.88 -8.06 -10.43
N THR A 298 -11.88 -7.18 -10.51
CA THR A 298 -10.78 -7.24 -11.49
C THR A 298 -9.55 -7.99 -10.97
N GLN A 299 -9.65 -8.66 -9.81
CA GLN A 299 -8.54 -9.40 -9.20
C GLN A 299 -7.97 -10.51 -10.11
N SER A 300 -8.82 -11.11 -10.94
CA SER A 300 -8.38 -12.10 -11.92
C SER A 300 -7.48 -11.47 -12.99
N ASN A 301 -7.78 -10.25 -13.42
CA ASN A 301 -6.94 -9.51 -14.36
C ASN A 301 -5.66 -9.00 -13.69
N GLU A 302 -5.70 -8.50 -12.45
CA GLU A 302 -4.48 -8.12 -11.71
C GLU A 302 -3.51 -9.32 -11.60
N SER A 303 -4.02 -10.50 -11.27
CA SER A 303 -3.26 -11.75 -11.23
C SER A 303 -2.70 -12.13 -12.60
N PHE A 304 -3.48 -11.95 -13.67
CA PHE A 304 -3.03 -12.18 -15.03
C PHE A 304 -1.95 -11.19 -15.47
N ASN A 305 -2.12 -9.91 -15.19
CA ASN A 305 -1.14 -8.86 -15.49
C ASN A 305 0.18 -9.10 -14.73
N GLN A 306 0.10 -9.63 -13.51
CA GLN A 306 1.28 -10.11 -12.79
C GLN A 306 1.94 -11.30 -13.51
N LEU A 307 1.18 -12.27 -14.02
CA LEU A 307 1.71 -13.38 -14.82
C LEU A 307 2.37 -12.90 -16.12
N VAL A 308 1.74 -11.96 -16.83
CA VAL A 308 2.34 -11.31 -18.01
C VAL A 308 3.67 -10.64 -17.62
N SER A 309 3.75 -9.97 -16.48
CA SER A 309 5.01 -9.34 -16.02
C SER A 309 6.13 -10.35 -15.73
N VAL A 310 5.80 -11.60 -15.42
CA VAL A 310 6.79 -12.68 -15.24
C VAL A 310 7.31 -13.16 -16.59
N LYS A 311 6.43 -13.27 -17.61
CA LYS A 311 6.81 -13.73 -18.97
C LYS A 311 7.41 -12.64 -19.83
N ALA A 312 6.91 -11.41 -19.70
CA ALA A 312 7.40 -10.18 -20.33
C ALA A 312 7.72 -9.15 -19.24
N PRO A 313 8.88 -9.26 -18.56
CA PRO A 313 9.29 -8.27 -17.57
C PRO A 313 9.40 -6.87 -18.17
N LYS A 314 8.76 -5.89 -17.50
CA LYS A 314 8.79 -4.47 -17.89
C LYS A 314 10.19 -3.84 -17.90
N SER A 315 11.20 -4.52 -17.35
CA SER A 315 12.61 -4.12 -17.40
C SER A 315 13.29 -4.46 -18.73
N ARG A 316 12.61 -5.20 -19.61
CA ARG A 316 13.12 -5.61 -20.93
C ARG A 316 12.13 -5.21 -22.00
N HIS A 317 12.64 -4.80 -23.16
CA HIS A 317 11.81 -4.41 -24.29
C HIS A 317 11.55 -5.60 -25.22
N TYR A 318 10.32 -6.12 -25.20
CA TYR A 318 9.85 -7.17 -26.12
C TYR A 318 8.96 -6.64 -27.25
N GLY A 319 8.61 -5.34 -27.20
CA GLY A 319 7.81 -4.68 -28.22
C GLY A 319 8.48 -4.66 -29.61
N GLY A 320 7.69 -4.32 -30.63
CA GLY A 320 8.14 -4.20 -32.01
C GLY A 320 8.52 -5.51 -32.72
N SER A 321 8.21 -6.66 -32.12
CA SER A 321 8.40 -8.00 -32.70
C SER A 321 7.34 -8.97 -32.18
N CYS A 322 7.22 -10.15 -32.78
CA CYS A 322 6.29 -11.19 -32.34
C CYS A 322 6.54 -11.69 -30.91
N SER A 323 7.71 -11.41 -30.32
CA SER A 323 8.07 -11.87 -28.97
C SER A 323 7.10 -11.39 -27.90
N LEU A 324 6.61 -10.15 -27.96
CA LEU A 324 5.62 -9.67 -26.98
C LEU A 324 4.30 -10.42 -27.10
N GLN A 325 3.82 -10.63 -28.33
CA GLN A 325 2.61 -11.41 -28.59
C GLN A 325 2.77 -12.86 -28.10
N ASN A 326 3.90 -13.51 -28.40
CA ASN A 326 4.16 -14.89 -27.97
C ASN A 326 4.19 -15.03 -26.45
N ARG A 327 4.75 -14.03 -25.74
CA ARG A 327 4.78 -14.02 -24.27
C ARG A 327 3.40 -13.77 -23.66
N LEU A 328 2.60 -12.91 -24.28
CA LEU A 328 1.22 -12.68 -23.89
C LEU A 328 0.38 -13.95 -24.11
N SER A 329 0.46 -14.56 -25.29
CA SER A 329 -0.13 -15.86 -25.61
C SER A 329 0.28 -16.95 -24.60
N ALA A 330 1.57 -17.04 -24.26
CA ALA A 330 2.04 -17.97 -23.24
C ALA A 330 1.50 -17.67 -21.83
N ALA A 331 1.14 -16.41 -21.52
CA ALA A 331 0.47 -16.06 -20.28
C ALA A 331 -1.00 -16.50 -20.30
N VAL A 332 -1.71 -16.26 -21.41
CA VAL A 332 -3.09 -16.70 -21.64
C VAL A 332 -3.19 -18.22 -21.51
N LEU A 333 -2.34 -18.94 -22.24
CA LEU A 333 -2.29 -20.40 -22.19
C LEU A 333 -1.99 -20.94 -20.79
N GLN A 334 -1.02 -20.35 -20.07
CA GLN A 334 -0.74 -20.78 -18.71
C GLN A 334 -1.90 -20.50 -17.74
N LYS A 335 -2.67 -19.43 -17.96
CA LYS A 335 -3.84 -19.12 -17.15
C LYS A 335 -5.00 -20.08 -17.43
N ASN A 336 -5.24 -20.40 -18.70
CA ASN A 336 -6.37 -21.25 -19.10
C ASN A 336 -6.10 -22.75 -18.90
N GLU A 337 -4.87 -23.19 -19.15
CA GLU A 337 -4.50 -24.62 -19.26
C GLU A 337 -3.51 -25.09 -18.18
N GLY A 338 -3.01 -24.18 -17.32
CA GLY A 338 -1.94 -24.50 -16.37
C GLY A 338 -0.57 -24.61 -17.04
N TYR A 339 0.42 -25.21 -16.37
CA TYR A 339 1.78 -25.36 -16.91
C TYR A 339 1.87 -26.37 -18.06
N GLY A 340 0.89 -27.27 -18.18
CA GLY A 340 0.79 -28.29 -19.24
C GLY A 340 0.63 -27.73 -20.66
N TYR A 341 0.35 -26.43 -20.82
CA TYR A 341 0.18 -25.79 -22.13
C TYR A 341 1.38 -25.96 -23.08
N LEU A 342 2.60 -26.16 -22.55
CA LEU A 342 3.79 -26.39 -23.35
C LEU A 342 3.70 -27.67 -24.19
N SER A 343 3.10 -28.73 -23.65
CA SER A 343 2.91 -29.98 -24.39
C SER A 343 1.91 -29.80 -25.53
N LYS A 344 0.84 -29.01 -25.33
CA LYS A 344 -0.11 -28.63 -26.41
C LYS A 344 0.57 -27.84 -27.54
N ILE A 345 1.49 -26.93 -27.20
CA ILE A 345 2.28 -26.19 -28.21
C ILE A 345 3.20 -27.14 -28.97
N ASN A 346 3.86 -28.07 -28.28
CA ASN A 346 4.74 -29.04 -28.92
C ASN A 346 3.96 -29.91 -29.92
N GLU A 347 2.80 -30.43 -29.52
CA GLU A 347 1.92 -31.21 -30.40
C GLU A 347 1.50 -30.41 -31.63
N ALA A 348 1.07 -29.16 -31.45
CA ALA A 348 0.71 -28.27 -32.56
C ALA A 348 1.90 -27.93 -33.48
N ALA A 349 3.13 -28.04 -32.97
CA ALA A 349 4.37 -27.88 -33.72
C ALA A 349 4.90 -29.18 -34.32
N ASN A 350 4.16 -30.30 -34.20
CA ASN A 350 4.60 -31.64 -34.58
C ASN A 350 5.91 -32.06 -33.88
N LEU A 351 6.09 -31.61 -32.65
CA LEU A 351 7.18 -31.99 -31.75
C LEU A 351 6.67 -32.95 -30.69
N SER A 352 7.58 -33.71 -30.08
CA SER A 352 7.23 -34.56 -28.95
C SER A 352 6.61 -33.71 -27.81
N PRO A 353 5.46 -34.12 -27.23
CA PRO A 353 4.88 -33.46 -26.05
C PRO A 353 5.85 -33.37 -24.87
N GLY A 354 6.85 -34.27 -24.85
CA GLY A 354 7.96 -34.31 -23.89
C GLY A 354 7.54 -34.88 -22.54
N GLU A 355 7.97 -36.10 -22.24
CA GLU A 355 7.71 -36.76 -20.95
C GLU A 355 8.15 -35.89 -19.76
N PHE A 356 9.36 -35.35 -19.82
CA PHE A 356 9.89 -34.44 -18.80
C PHE A 356 9.10 -33.12 -18.71
N THR A 357 8.61 -32.60 -19.84
CA THR A 357 7.77 -31.39 -19.88
C THR A 357 6.47 -31.63 -19.13
N MET A 358 5.80 -32.75 -19.38
CA MET A 358 4.56 -33.13 -18.70
C MET A 358 4.78 -33.35 -17.20
N ALA A 359 5.81 -34.10 -16.81
CA ALA A 359 6.13 -34.36 -15.41
C ALA A 359 6.43 -33.05 -14.63
N ILE A 360 7.25 -32.16 -15.19
CA ILE A 360 7.57 -30.87 -14.56
C ILE A 360 6.32 -29.97 -14.50
N SER A 361 5.46 -30.01 -15.52
CA SER A 361 4.23 -29.23 -15.56
C SER A 361 3.28 -29.65 -14.46
N ALA A 362 3.03 -30.97 -14.30
CA ALA A 362 2.20 -31.51 -13.23
C ALA A 362 2.70 -31.11 -11.84
N VAL A 363 4.02 -31.18 -11.59
CA VAL A 363 4.61 -30.74 -10.32
C VAL A 363 4.40 -29.23 -10.08
N ARG A 364 4.49 -28.41 -11.13
CA ARG A 364 4.28 -26.96 -11.02
C ARG A 364 2.82 -26.60 -10.79
N ASP A 365 1.89 -27.29 -11.46
CA ASP A 365 0.44 -27.12 -11.25
C ASP A 365 0.06 -27.53 -9.83
N GLN A 366 0.54 -28.67 -9.33
CA GLN A 366 0.30 -29.08 -7.94
C GLN A 366 0.86 -28.07 -6.92
N LYS A 367 2.05 -27.50 -7.18
CA LYS A 367 2.62 -26.44 -6.33
C LYS A 367 1.81 -25.14 -6.38
N MET A 368 1.23 -24.82 -7.53
CA MET A 368 0.38 -23.64 -7.72
C MET A 368 -0.90 -23.79 -6.90
N GLU A 369 -1.57 -24.94 -6.98
CA GLU A 369 -2.82 -25.20 -6.25
C GLU A 369 -2.60 -25.17 -4.73
N LYS A 370 -1.57 -25.87 -4.23
CA LYS A 370 -1.18 -25.81 -2.80
C LYS A 370 -0.89 -24.38 -2.31
N ARG A 371 -0.31 -23.54 -3.17
CA ARG A 371 -0.06 -22.12 -2.84
C ARG A 371 -1.35 -21.30 -2.81
N LYS A 372 -2.30 -21.59 -3.70
CA LYS A 372 -3.62 -20.94 -3.76
C LYS A 372 -4.43 -21.27 -2.51
N GLU A 373 -4.54 -22.55 -2.16
CA GLU A 373 -5.17 -23.04 -0.93
C GLU A 373 -4.56 -22.37 0.31
N LYS A 374 -3.23 -22.43 0.43
CA LYS A 374 -2.50 -21.81 1.54
C LYS A 374 -2.75 -20.31 1.64
N LYS A 375 -2.77 -19.57 0.53
CA LYS A 375 -3.00 -18.12 0.53
C LYS A 375 -4.43 -17.75 0.95
N ASN A 376 -5.39 -18.64 0.70
CA ASN A 376 -6.79 -18.42 1.04
C ASN A 376 -7.10 -18.70 2.52
N SER A 377 -6.29 -19.54 3.16
CA SER A 377 -6.40 -19.88 4.58
C SER A 377 -6.37 -18.66 5.51
N LYS A 378 -7.16 -18.71 6.58
CA LYS A 378 -7.22 -17.66 7.61
C LYS A 378 -5.89 -17.54 8.34
N GLU A 379 -5.27 -18.68 8.65
CA GLU A 379 -3.98 -18.80 9.33
C GLU A 379 -2.90 -18.06 8.55
N TYR A 380 -2.81 -18.28 7.24
CA TYR A 380 -1.84 -17.59 6.39
C TYR A 380 -2.09 -16.08 6.34
N LYS A 381 -3.36 -15.66 6.24
CA LYS A 381 -3.71 -14.23 6.23
C LYS A 381 -3.32 -13.54 7.54
N VAL A 382 -3.55 -14.20 8.68
CA VAL A 382 -3.16 -13.73 10.01
C VAL A 382 -1.63 -13.71 10.17
N ASP A 383 -0.95 -14.80 9.85
CA ASP A 383 0.52 -14.90 9.90
C ASP A 383 1.19 -13.83 9.03
N ARG A 384 0.67 -13.57 7.83
CA ARG A 384 1.16 -12.49 6.95
C ARG A 384 1.06 -11.11 7.62
N ILE A 385 -0.07 -10.82 8.28
CA ILE A 385 -0.27 -9.55 9.00
C ILE A 385 0.70 -9.46 10.18
N GLN A 386 0.87 -10.55 10.94
CA GLN A 386 1.79 -10.60 12.08
C GLN A 386 3.25 -10.42 11.64
N LYS A 387 3.68 -11.12 10.59
CA LYS A 387 5.02 -10.95 10.00
C LYS A 387 5.26 -9.53 9.53
N LYS A 388 4.27 -8.89 8.90
CA LYS A 388 4.36 -7.46 8.52
C LYS A 388 4.54 -6.57 9.75
N ARG A 389 3.78 -6.78 10.82
CA ARG A 389 3.92 -6.04 12.09
C ARG A 389 5.31 -6.26 12.72
N ASN A 390 5.77 -7.51 12.78
CA ASN A 390 7.08 -7.86 13.33
C ASN A 390 8.21 -7.22 12.53
N ARG A 391 8.14 -7.25 11.20
CA ARG A 391 9.11 -6.59 10.32
C ARG A 391 9.17 -5.08 10.58
N ASN A 392 8.02 -4.40 10.59
CA ASN A 392 7.96 -2.98 10.89
C ASN A 392 8.53 -2.66 12.29
N THR A 393 8.28 -3.55 13.26
CA THR A 393 8.82 -3.40 14.63
C THR A 393 10.34 -3.54 14.64
N ASN A 394 10.89 -4.50 13.92
CA ASN A 394 12.34 -4.70 13.81
C ASN A 394 13.04 -3.55 13.08
N GLU A 395 12.44 -3.05 11.99
CA GLU A 395 12.94 -1.86 11.28
C GLU A 395 12.97 -0.64 12.22
N ARG A 396 11.95 -0.45 13.06
CA ARG A 396 11.94 0.59 14.10
C ARG A 396 13.01 0.39 15.16
N LYS A 397 13.21 -0.83 15.66
CA LYS A 397 14.28 -1.17 16.62
C LYS A 397 15.65 -0.75 16.09
N HIS A 398 15.91 -1.05 14.82
CA HIS A 398 17.15 -0.67 14.18
C HIS A 398 17.29 0.85 14.09
N LEU A 399 16.23 1.54 13.65
CA LEU A 399 16.23 3.00 13.52
C LEU A 399 16.53 3.71 14.85
N VAL A 400 15.88 3.28 15.95
CA VAL A 400 16.07 3.89 17.28
C VAL A 400 17.48 3.66 17.84
N ARG A 401 18.15 2.57 17.45
CA ARG A 401 19.55 2.30 17.87
C ARG A 401 20.56 3.19 17.14
N GLU A 402 20.36 3.41 15.85
CA GLU A 402 21.34 4.10 15.00
C GLU A 402 21.10 5.62 14.89
N VAL A 403 19.85 6.08 15.03
CA VAL A 403 19.48 7.48 14.83
C VAL A 403 19.27 8.18 16.17
N LYS A 404 20.12 9.19 16.44
CA LYS A 404 20.05 10.01 17.66
C LYS A 404 18.92 11.04 17.65
N GLY A 405 18.51 11.50 16.48
CA GLY A 405 17.45 12.51 16.33
C GLY A 405 17.29 12.97 14.88
N PHE A 406 16.36 13.90 14.69
CA PHE A 406 16.01 14.49 13.40
C PHE A 406 16.10 16.01 13.47
N ILE A 407 16.36 16.63 12.31
CA ILE A 407 16.43 18.08 12.17
C ILE A 407 15.50 18.48 11.03
N ASP A 408 14.66 19.48 11.28
CA ASP A 408 13.87 20.14 10.26
C ASP A 408 14.69 21.29 9.67
N THR A 409 15.47 21.00 8.63
CA THR A 409 16.41 21.93 8.00
C THR A 409 15.73 23.21 7.50
N MET A 410 14.47 23.13 7.07
CA MET A 410 13.70 24.31 6.67
C MET A 410 13.38 25.21 7.87
N LYS A 411 13.05 24.65 9.05
CA LYS A 411 12.88 25.45 10.27
C LYS A 411 14.18 26.07 10.73
N VAL A 412 15.28 25.34 10.68
CA VAL A 412 16.62 25.85 11.01
C VAL A 412 16.95 27.04 10.09
N ALA A 413 16.77 26.88 8.78
CA ALA A 413 16.99 27.95 7.82
C ALA A 413 16.12 29.18 8.13
N ARG A 414 14.82 29.01 8.37
CA ARG A 414 13.90 30.12 8.72
C ARG A 414 14.27 30.84 10.03
N LYS A 415 14.85 30.12 10.98
CA LYS A 415 15.19 30.64 12.31
C LYS A 415 16.48 31.46 12.28
N TYR A 416 17.48 31.01 11.53
CA TYR A 416 18.83 31.59 11.59
C TYR A 416 19.29 32.31 10.32
N ILE A 417 18.62 32.11 9.18
CA ILE A 417 18.93 32.84 7.94
C ILE A 417 17.93 33.99 7.79
N PRO A 418 18.40 35.25 7.72
CA PRO A 418 17.53 36.40 7.51
C PRO A 418 16.73 36.27 6.20
N LYS A 419 15.42 36.53 6.26
CA LYS A 419 14.54 36.41 5.09
C LYS A 419 14.93 37.35 3.93
N HIS A 420 15.57 38.49 4.21
CA HIS A 420 16.03 39.39 3.15
C HIS A 420 17.22 38.83 2.37
N ASP A 421 17.98 37.89 2.96
CA ASP A 421 19.13 37.28 2.28
C ASP A 421 18.70 36.22 1.27
N VAL A 422 17.51 35.65 1.39
CA VAL A 422 17.05 34.52 0.57
C VAL A 422 15.69 34.81 -0.08
N GLU A 423 15.54 34.47 -1.37
CA GLU A 423 14.27 34.68 -2.07
C GLU A 423 13.12 33.89 -1.40
N ASN A 424 13.38 32.63 -1.06
CA ASN A 424 12.47 31.77 -0.32
C ASN A 424 13.23 30.58 0.31
N PHE A 425 12.60 29.92 1.29
CA PHE A 425 13.21 28.80 2.02
C PHE A 425 12.96 27.43 1.37
N LYS A 426 12.67 27.37 0.07
CA LYS A 426 12.62 26.07 -0.64
C LYS A 426 14.03 25.50 -0.72
N GLN A 427 14.17 24.19 -0.62
CA GLN A 427 15.47 23.52 -0.67
C GLN A 427 16.25 23.88 -1.94
N GLN A 428 15.62 23.83 -3.11
CA GLN A 428 16.24 24.22 -4.39
C GLN A 428 16.84 25.63 -4.37
N THR A 429 16.11 26.58 -3.79
CA THR A 429 16.57 27.98 -3.67
C THR A 429 17.78 28.07 -2.75
N LEU A 430 17.73 27.42 -1.59
CA LEU A 430 18.82 27.42 -0.62
C LEU A 430 20.07 26.71 -1.16
N VAL A 431 19.91 25.58 -1.87
CA VAL A 431 21.02 24.87 -2.54
C VAL A 431 21.62 25.76 -3.62
N LYS A 432 20.81 26.34 -4.50
CA LYS A 432 21.30 27.23 -5.56
C LYS A 432 22.08 28.41 -4.99
N GLN A 433 21.58 29.00 -3.91
CA GLN A 433 22.17 30.20 -3.33
C GLN A 433 23.44 29.92 -2.51
N PHE A 434 23.45 28.87 -1.69
CA PHE A 434 24.55 28.62 -0.75
C PHE A 434 25.54 27.55 -1.23
N VAL A 435 25.12 26.66 -2.12
CA VAL A 435 25.97 25.61 -2.72
C VAL A 435 26.35 25.96 -4.16
N GLY A 436 25.52 26.74 -4.87
CA GLY A 436 25.78 27.14 -6.26
C GLY A 436 25.27 26.14 -7.30
N GLU A 437 24.50 25.13 -6.88
CA GLU A 437 24.05 24.02 -7.73
C GLU A 437 22.55 24.06 -8.03
N ASN A 438 22.17 23.60 -9.22
CA ASN A 438 20.79 23.29 -9.55
C ASN A 438 20.64 21.77 -9.68
N TYR A 439 19.57 21.20 -9.13
CA TYR A 439 19.33 19.76 -9.14
C TYR A 439 17.86 19.43 -9.44
N LEU A 440 17.59 18.19 -9.85
CA LEU A 440 16.24 17.72 -10.15
C LEU A 440 15.51 17.30 -8.86
N ALA A 441 14.79 18.22 -8.22
CA ALA A 441 14.07 17.95 -6.96
C ALA A 441 12.92 16.91 -7.04
N HIS A 442 12.66 16.36 -8.23
CA HIS A 442 11.74 15.22 -8.39
C HIS A 442 12.46 13.86 -8.39
N ASN A 443 13.79 13.83 -8.30
CA ASN A 443 14.59 12.64 -8.03
C ASN A 443 14.94 12.59 -6.54
N ALA A 444 14.40 11.60 -5.82
CA ALA A 444 14.58 11.49 -4.37
C ALA A 444 16.05 11.31 -3.93
N ILE A 445 16.91 10.71 -4.76
CA ILE A 445 18.33 10.53 -4.44
C ILE A 445 19.05 11.87 -4.54
N GLU A 446 18.91 12.55 -5.69
CA GLU A 446 19.52 13.87 -5.91
C GLU A 446 19.03 14.92 -4.90
N ASP A 447 17.75 14.85 -4.50
CA ASP A 447 17.18 15.74 -3.49
C ASP A 447 17.80 15.52 -2.10
N VAL A 448 18.08 14.27 -1.72
CA VAL A 448 18.75 13.95 -0.45
C VAL A 448 20.23 14.34 -0.49
N ASP A 449 20.94 14.05 -1.57
CA ASP A 449 22.35 14.39 -1.73
C ASP A 449 22.56 15.91 -1.70
N SER A 450 21.72 16.66 -2.42
CA SER A 450 21.77 18.13 -2.43
C SER A 450 21.45 18.73 -1.05
N LEU A 451 20.48 18.16 -0.32
CA LEU A 451 20.17 18.58 1.04
C LEU A 451 21.35 18.33 1.99
N LYS A 452 22.05 17.20 1.83
CA LYS A 452 23.22 16.86 2.64
C LYS A 452 24.35 17.87 2.40
N THR A 453 24.63 18.22 1.15
CA THR A 453 25.64 19.24 0.81
C THR A 453 25.30 20.60 1.40
N LEU A 454 24.03 21.04 1.29
CA LEU A 454 23.56 22.29 1.92
C LEU A 454 23.68 22.24 3.45
N TYR A 455 23.37 21.09 4.04
CA TYR A 455 23.49 20.92 5.48
C TYR A 455 24.94 21.07 5.93
N ASP A 456 25.86 20.32 5.32
CA ASP A 456 27.28 20.32 5.69
C ASP A 456 27.94 21.69 5.44
N SER A 457 27.61 22.36 4.34
CA SER A 457 28.26 23.61 3.96
C SER A 457 27.77 24.82 4.76
N ARG A 458 26.49 24.82 5.18
CA ARG A 458 25.87 26.03 5.76
C ARG A 458 25.08 25.78 7.03
N LEU A 459 24.20 24.77 7.05
CA LEU A 459 23.25 24.63 8.17
C LEU A 459 23.87 23.99 9.41
N ALA A 460 24.86 23.11 9.27
CA ALA A 460 25.49 22.40 10.38
C ALA A 460 26.06 23.37 11.44
N LEU A 461 26.58 24.51 11.00
CA LEU A 461 27.11 25.56 11.89
C LEU A 461 26.02 26.36 12.63
N LEU A 462 24.78 26.33 12.12
CA LEU A 462 23.64 27.08 12.68
C LEU A 462 22.78 26.22 13.61
N VAL A 463 22.83 24.89 13.48
CA VAL A 463 22.03 23.96 14.27
C VAL A 463 22.45 24.01 15.73
N LYS A 464 21.48 24.26 16.62
CA LYS A 464 21.65 24.09 18.07
C LYS A 464 21.05 22.76 18.53
N SER A 465 21.41 22.31 19.74
CA SER A 465 20.82 21.13 20.38
C SER A 465 19.29 21.18 20.38
N ASP A 466 18.73 22.38 20.58
CA ASP A 466 17.29 22.61 20.62
C ASP A 466 16.57 22.48 19.28
N ASP A 467 17.30 22.44 18.17
CA ASP A 467 16.71 22.25 16.84
C ASP A 467 16.62 20.75 16.46
N VAL A 468 17.24 19.87 17.25
CA VAL A 468 17.16 18.42 17.13
C VAL A 468 15.97 17.90 17.91
N PHE A 469 15.19 16.99 17.31
CA PHE A 469 14.08 16.32 17.98
C PHE A 469 14.18 14.80 17.85
N GLY A 470 13.81 14.09 18.91
CA GLY A 470 13.78 12.63 18.92
C GLY A 470 12.63 12.05 18.10
N ILE A 471 12.73 10.76 17.77
CA ILE A 471 11.73 10.02 16.99
C ILE A 471 10.31 10.05 17.60
N SER A 472 10.21 10.21 18.92
CA SER A 472 8.94 10.22 19.66
C SER A 472 8.37 11.62 19.88
N TYR A 473 9.04 12.68 19.41
CA TYR A 473 8.68 14.07 19.67
C TYR A 473 7.20 14.36 19.43
N HIS A 474 6.68 14.01 18.25
CA HIS A 474 5.29 14.27 17.88
C HIS A 474 4.28 13.49 18.72
N ASN A 475 4.57 12.22 19.03
CA ASN A 475 3.70 11.40 19.90
C ASN A 475 3.67 11.94 21.34
N CYS A 476 4.82 12.36 21.86
CA CYS A 476 4.92 12.99 23.17
C CYS A 476 4.12 14.29 23.22
N MET A 477 4.29 15.17 22.22
CA MET A 477 3.52 16.41 22.11
C MET A 477 2.00 16.18 22.07
N ASP A 478 1.53 15.21 21.28
CA ASP A 478 0.10 14.88 21.22
C ASP A 478 -0.41 14.37 22.58
N SER A 479 0.39 13.60 23.30
CA SER A 479 0.01 13.08 24.62
C SER A 479 -0.13 14.17 25.69
N TYR A 480 0.57 15.31 25.53
CA TYR A 480 0.52 16.46 26.43
C TYR A 480 -0.60 17.45 26.11
N SER A 481 -1.30 17.27 24.99
CA SER A 481 -2.41 18.16 24.58
C SER A 481 -3.46 18.40 25.68
N GLY A 482 -3.78 17.37 26.48
CA GLY A 482 -4.68 17.48 27.62
C GLY A 482 -4.14 18.39 28.74
N LEU A 483 -2.86 18.26 29.08
CA LEU A 483 -2.19 19.08 30.10
C LEU A 483 -2.10 20.55 29.65
N LEU A 484 -1.83 20.77 28.37
CA LEU A 484 -1.83 22.09 27.74
C LEU A 484 -3.21 22.73 27.79
N SER A 485 -4.27 21.96 27.45
CA SER A 485 -5.65 22.47 27.49
C SER A 485 -6.13 22.80 28.91
N SER A 486 -5.63 22.05 29.90
CA SER A 486 -5.93 22.26 31.31
C SER A 486 -5.03 23.30 31.98
N LYS A 487 -4.12 23.95 31.24
CA LYS A 487 -3.14 24.93 31.74
C LYS A 487 -2.29 24.42 32.93
N ILE A 488 -2.07 23.10 32.99
CA ILE A 488 -1.25 22.47 34.03
C ILE A 488 0.25 22.64 33.73
N VAL A 489 0.61 22.69 32.44
CA VAL A 489 1.98 22.84 31.95
C VAL A 489 1.95 23.72 30.70
N SER A 490 2.89 24.66 30.58
CA SER A 490 3.03 25.53 29.41
C SER A 490 3.58 24.82 28.16
N ARG A 491 3.31 25.43 26.99
CA ARG A 491 3.77 24.93 25.68
C ARG A 491 5.29 24.78 25.57
N PRO A 492 6.13 25.73 26.04
CA PRO A 492 7.58 25.59 26.00
C PRO A 492 8.07 24.37 26.79
N VAL A 493 7.50 24.13 27.97
CA VAL A 493 7.82 22.97 28.81
C VAL A 493 7.43 21.66 28.11
N CYS A 494 6.25 21.59 27.49
CA CYS A 494 5.86 20.40 26.72
C CYS A 494 6.78 20.14 25.52
N ILE A 495 7.22 21.21 24.82
CA ILE A 495 8.20 21.08 23.72
C ILE A 495 9.52 20.53 24.24
N GLN A 496 10.00 21.03 25.38
CA GLN A 496 11.24 20.54 25.99
C GLN A 496 11.10 19.06 26.39
N LEU A 497 10.05 18.71 27.14
CA LEU A 497 9.75 17.34 27.53
C LEU A 497 9.64 16.40 26.32
N ALA A 498 9.05 16.86 25.21
CA ALA A 498 8.93 16.08 24.00
C ALA A 498 10.24 15.94 23.22
N LYS A 499 11.10 16.98 23.18
CA LYS A 499 12.42 16.95 22.54
C LYS A 499 13.34 15.95 23.22
N ASP A 500 13.30 15.96 24.54
CA ASP A 500 14.06 15.05 25.40
C ASP A 500 13.53 13.61 25.37
N GLY A 501 12.37 13.39 24.73
CA GLY A 501 11.82 12.08 24.40
C GLY A 501 11.56 11.20 25.62
N TYR A 502 12.14 10.00 25.61
CA TYR A 502 12.08 9.05 26.72
C TYR A 502 13.22 9.34 27.68
N PHE A 503 12.92 10.08 28.76
CA PHE A 503 13.79 10.35 29.91
C PHE A 503 15.31 10.40 29.61
N THR A 504 15.88 11.62 29.61
CA THR A 504 17.34 11.77 29.73
C THR A 504 17.83 11.00 30.96
N ASN A 505 19.11 10.57 30.98
CA ASN A 505 19.64 9.81 32.12
C ASN A 505 19.44 10.55 33.45
N GLU A 506 19.60 11.88 33.45
CA GLU A 506 19.32 12.75 34.60
C GLU A 506 17.85 12.71 35.06
N ARG A 507 16.90 12.56 34.12
CA ARG A 507 15.46 12.45 34.43
C ARG A 507 15.07 11.04 34.86
N ILE A 508 15.71 10.01 34.32
CA ILE A 508 15.53 8.64 34.78
C ILE A 508 15.83 8.56 36.27
N GLU A 509 16.91 9.19 36.72
CA GLU A 509 17.30 9.23 38.13
C GLU A 509 16.23 9.92 39.00
N LYS A 510 15.78 11.12 38.61
CA LYS A 510 14.74 11.87 39.34
C LYS A 510 13.42 11.11 39.42
N ILE A 511 13.00 10.46 38.33
CA ILE A 511 11.75 9.69 38.29
C ILE A 511 11.89 8.37 39.03
N ALA A 512 13.03 7.70 38.91
CA ALA A 512 13.35 6.50 39.66
C ALA A 512 13.25 6.75 41.16
N TYR A 513 13.70 7.92 41.64
CA TYR A 513 13.54 8.30 43.04
C TYR A 513 12.07 8.35 43.47
N ILE A 514 11.20 8.92 42.64
CA ILE A 514 9.76 9.03 42.91
C ILE A 514 9.09 7.65 42.92
N ILE A 515 9.45 6.78 41.97
CA ILE A 515 8.78 5.47 41.79
C ILE A 515 9.48 4.30 42.48
N ALA A 516 10.59 4.54 43.20
CA ALA A 516 11.46 3.49 43.75
C ALA A 516 10.74 2.49 44.66
N ARG A 517 9.67 2.88 45.34
CA ARG A 517 8.92 1.94 46.20
C ARG A 517 7.97 1.04 45.41
N ASP A 518 7.48 1.54 44.28
CA ASP A 518 6.43 0.89 43.47
C ASP A 518 6.97 0.28 42.17
N TRP A 519 8.29 0.33 41.94
CA TRP A 519 8.89 0.03 40.64
C TRP A 519 8.57 -1.38 40.13
N LYS A 520 8.41 -2.38 41.02
CA LYS A 520 8.07 -3.76 40.64
C LYS A 520 6.64 -3.87 40.11
N ILE A 521 5.68 -3.26 40.80
CA ILE A 521 4.26 -3.22 40.38
C ILE A 521 4.15 -2.46 39.05
N ILE A 522 4.92 -1.37 38.92
CA ILE A 522 5.01 -0.60 37.67
C ILE A 522 5.61 -1.48 36.56
N ALA A 523 6.67 -2.23 36.82
CA ALA A 523 7.31 -3.12 35.84
C ALA A 523 6.35 -4.21 35.33
N GLU A 524 5.59 -4.85 36.23
CA GLU A 524 4.58 -5.85 35.88
C GLU A 524 3.50 -5.26 34.97
N LYS A 525 2.97 -4.08 35.32
CA LYS A 525 1.97 -3.36 34.50
C LYS A 525 2.53 -2.84 33.17
N LEU A 526 3.86 -2.69 33.08
CA LEU A 526 4.58 -2.41 31.83
C LEU A 526 4.93 -3.67 31.02
N ASN A 527 4.46 -4.85 31.44
CA ASN A 527 4.70 -6.16 30.83
C ASN A 527 6.16 -6.65 30.86
N PHE A 528 6.92 -6.29 31.90
CA PHE A 528 8.20 -6.95 32.16
C PHE A 528 7.95 -8.39 32.60
N SER A 529 8.77 -9.33 32.11
CA SER A 529 8.67 -10.72 32.56
C SER A 529 9.25 -10.88 33.97
N ASN A 530 8.84 -11.94 34.69
CA ASN A 530 9.44 -12.30 35.98
C ASN A 530 10.96 -12.49 35.88
N TYR A 531 11.44 -12.92 34.71
CA TYR A 531 12.87 -13.02 34.41
C TYR A 531 13.55 -11.64 34.36
N ASP A 532 12.95 -10.67 33.67
CA ASP A 532 13.51 -9.31 33.58
C ASP A 532 13.58 -8.64 34.95
N ILE A 533 12.52 -8.79 35.77
CA ILE A 533 12.47 -8.24 37.14
C ILE A 533 13.55 -8.89 38.02
N SER A 534 13.70 -10.21 37.97
CA SER A 534 14.72 -10.95 38.72
C SER A 534 16.14 -10.55 38.31
N ARG A 535 16.35 -10.31 37.01
CA ARG A 535 17.63 -9.82 36.48
C ARG A 535 17.97 -8.42 36.96
N ILE A 536 16.98 -7.53 37.06
CA ILE A 536 17.20 -6.17 37.60
C ILE A 536 17.56 -6.24 39.09
N ILE A 537 16.85 -7.07 39.87
CA ILE A 537 17.12 -7.23 41.31
C ILE A 537 18.54 -7.77 41.57
N SER A 538 19.01 -8.71 40.75
CA SER A 538 20.34 -9.32 40.90
C SER A 538 21.49 -8.46 40.36
N SER A 539 21.21 -7.47 39.52
CA SER A 539 22.25 -6.62 38.91
C SER A 539 22.44 -5.27 39.58
N GLU A 540 21.47 -4.81 40.39
CA GLU A 540 21.47 -3.46 40.96
C GLU A 540 21.12 -3.46 42.45
N ASP A 541 21.99 -2.83 43.25
CA ASP A 541 21.79 -2.69 44.69
C ASP A 541 21.01 -1.42 45.03
N GLY A 542 19.84 -1.61 45.64
CA GLY A 542 18.97 -0.55 46.13
C GLY A 542 17.82 -0.19 45.19
N LEU A 543 16.69 0.18 45.78
CA LEU A 543 15.41 0.37 45.08
C LEU A 543 15.45 1.44 43.97
N VAL A 544 16.21 2.52 44.19
CA VAL A 544 16.34 3.60 43.19
C VAL A 544 17.13 3.10 41.97
N ARG A 545 18.25 2.41 42.15
CA ARG A 545 19.05 1.86 41.03
C ARG A 545 18.28 0.79 40.26
N GLN A 546 17.52 -0.05 40.96
CA GLN A 546 16.62 -1.01 40.33
C GLN A 546 15.53 -0.32 39.49
N ALA A 547 14.91 0.76 40.02
CA ALA A 547 13.94 1.55 39.28
C ALA A 547 14.56 2.28 38.07
N MET A 548 15.79 2.81 38.20
CA MET A 548 16.54 3.41 37.09
C MET A 548 16.77 2.38 35.98
N ARG A 549 17.26 1.19 36.34
CA ARG A 549 17.53 0.11 35.38
C ARG A 549 16.27 -0.38 34.68
N MET A 550 15.15 -0.45 35.39
CA MET A 550 13.83 -0.74 34.82
C MET A 550 13.42 0.34 33.81
N LEU A 551 13.54 1.63 34.16
CA LEU A 551 13.21 2.74 33.26
C LEU A 551 14.12 2.81 32.03
N GLU A 552 15.40 2.47 32.15
CA GLU A 552 16.34 2.34 31.02
C GLU A 552 15.94 1.22 30.07
N MET A 553 15.61 0.04 30.62
CA MET A 553 15.12 -1.09 29.82
C MET A 553 13.78 -0.75 29.16
N TRP A 554 12.89 -0.07 29.89
CA TRP A 554 11.58 0.33 29.38
C TRP A 554 11.68 1.41 28.29
N ARG A 555 12.59 2.38 28.42
CA ARG A 555 12.89 3.40 27.40
C ARG A 555 13.12 2.77 26.03
N ILE A 556 13.90 1.68 25.99
CA ILE A 556 14.20 0.97 24.73
C ILE A 556 12.96 0.25 24.20
N VAL A 557 12.20 -0.42 25.06
CA VAL A 557 11.00 -1.17 24.67
C VAL A 557 9.88 -0.22 24.20
N ASP A 558 9.65 0.89 24.88
CA ASP A 558 8.55 1.80 24.59
C ASP A 558 8.81 2.68 23.36
N ALA A 559 10.06 3.11 23.16
CA ALA A 559 10.48 3.81 21.94
C ALA A 559 10.25 2.98 20.67
N VAL A 560 10.32 1.65 20.78
CA VAL A 560 10.07 0.72 19.69
C VAL A 560 8.58 0.53 19.41
N VAL A 561 7.75 0.54 20.46
CA VAL A 561 6.30 0.35 20.36
C VAL A 561 5.60 1.64 19.90
N MET A 562 6.22 2.83 20.08
CA MET A 562 5.67 4.14 19.71
C MET A 562 4.21 4.31 20.17
N THR A 563 3.94 3.96 21.43
CA THR A 563 2.59 4.16 21.97
C THR A 563 2.17 5.63 21.89
N PRO A 564 0.89 5.91 21.68
CA PRO A 564 0.37 7.28 21.54
C PRO A 564 0.39 8.11 22.84
N GLU A 565 0.93 7.56 23.93
CA GLU A 565 1.01 8.22 25.24
C GLU A 565 2.47 8.38 25.66
N SER A 566 2.83 9.55 26.21
CA SER A 566 4.16 9.76 26.76
C SER A 566 4.43 8.82 27.94
N PRO A 567 5.70 8.47 28.18
CA PRO A 567 6.12 7.67 29.33
C PRO A 567 5.63 8.21 30.67
N LEU A 568 5.71 9.53 30.87
CA LEU A 568 5.21 10.20 32.08
C LEU A 568 3.72 9.96 32.30
N ARG A 569 2.90 10.10 31.25
CA ARG A 569 1.46 9.91 31.34
C ARG A 569 1.09 8.46 31.65
N LYS A 570 1.85 7.50 31.12
CA LYS A 570 1.67 6.09 31.45
C LYS A 570 2.06 5.78 32.89
N LEU A 571 3.20 6.29 33.36
CA LEU A 571 3.61 6.13 34.75
C LEU A 571 2.55 6.70 35.71
N CYS A 572 2.01 7.90 35.43
CA CYS A 572 0.93 8.48 36.23
C CYS A 572 -0.35 7.61 36.25
N LYS A 573 -0.69 6.93 35.15
CA LYS A 573 -1.85 6.02 35.12
C LYS A 573 -1.59 4.70 35.85
N ILE A 574 -0.37 4.17 35.73
CA ILE A 574 0.01 2.85 36.21
C ILE A 574 0.22 2.86 37.73
N SER A 575 0.73 3.97 38.26
CA SER A 575 1.25 4.04 39.61
C SER A 575 0.19 3.74 40.69
N GLU A 576 -1.11 3.98 40.44
CA GLU A 576 -2.26 3.83 41.37
C GLU A 576 -2.14 4.53 42.75
N SER A 577 -0.93 4.86 43.18
CA SER A 577 -0.55 5.63 44.34
C SER A 577 -0.80 7.11 44.06
N LEU A 578 -1.79 7.66 44.77
CA LEU A 578 -2.11 9.08 44.74
C LEU A 578 -0.89 9.94 45.12
N ILE A 579 0.00 9.41 45.97
CA ILE A 579 1.24 10.06 46.40
C ILE A 579 2.21 10.19 45.22
N CYS A 580 2.42 9.12 44.45
CA CYS A 580 3.31 9.12 43.29
C CYS A 580 2.78 10.00 42.15
N VAL A 581 1.46 10.00 41.93
CA VAL A 581 0.81 10.87 40.95
C VAL A 581 0.94 12.33 41.34
N ASN A 582 0.68 12.69 42.60
CA ASN A 582 0.83 14.05 43.09
C ASN A 582 2.30 14.51 43.06
N ALA A 583 3.25 13.64 43.42
CA ALA A 583 4.68 13.95 43.35
C ALA A 583 5.16 14.18 41.90
N LEU A 584 4.67 13.40 40.93
CA LEU A 584 4.94 13.62 39.50
C LEU A 584 4.32 14.93 38.99
N ILE A 585 3.14 15.31 39.48
CA ILE A 585 2.47 16.57 39.14
C ILE A 585 3.22 17.76 39.75
N GLU A 586 3.60 17.69 41.03
CA GLU A 586 4.39 18.74 41.69
C GLU A 586 5.76 18.90 41.06
N TRP A 587 6.42 17.80 40.66
CA TRP A 587 7.65 17.85 39.89
C TRP A 587 7.47 18.57 38.54
N LEU A 588 6.36 18.32 37.83
CA LEU A 588 6.07 19.03 36.58
C LEU A 588 5.88 20.54 36.80
N LYS A 589 5.23 20.94 37.89
CA LYS A 589 5.04 22.36 38.26
C LYS A 589 6.36 23.01 38.68
N GLU A 590 7.19 22.32 39.45
CA GLU A 590 8.52 22.80 39.86
C GLU A 590 9.45 22.94 38.65
N TYR A 591 9.40 21.98 37.73
CA TYR A 591 10.13 22.04 36.46
C TYR A 591 9.70 23.25 35.60
N GLU A 592 8.41 23.56 35.56
CA GLU A 592 7.88 24.75 34.90
C GLU A 592 8.39 26.05 35.54
N LYS A 593 8.42 26.11 36.87
CA LYS A 593 8.97 27.25 37.61
C LYS A 593 10.46 27.49 37.27
N ASN A 594 11.27 26.43 37.34
CA ASN A 594 12.71 26.49 37.05
C ASN A 594 13.00 26.79 35.56
N SER A 595 12.14 26.33 34.64
CA SER A 595 12.29 26.62 33.21
C SER A 595 11.93 28.07 32.86
N ASN A 596 10.97 28.66 33.58
CA ASN A 596 10.60 30.07 33.42
C ASN A 596 11.66 31.02 34.01
N ASP A 597 12.26 30.67 35.14
CA ASP A 597 13.32 31.48 35.76
C ASP A 597 14.58 31.56 34.86
N ASN A 598 14.95 30.46 34.19
CA ASN A 598 16.03 30.42 33.20
C ASN A 598 15.72 31.16 31.89
N SER A 599 14.46 31.56 31.64
CA SER A 599 14.08 32.39 30.48
C SER A 599 14.03 33.89 30.77
N SER A 600 14.21 34.27 32.05
CA SER A 600 14.17 35.65 32.52
C SER A 600 15.56 36.26 32.78
N THR A 601 16.63 35.52 32.49
CA THR A 601 18.03 35.88 32.76
C THR A 601 18.95 35.87 31.53
N ASP A 602 18.40 35.89 30.31
CA ASP A 602 19.17 36.12 29.06
C ASP A 602 18.64 37.34 28.28
#